data_AF-A0A3T1D1S4-F1
#
_entry.id   AF-A0A3T1D1S4-F1
#
_cell.length_a   1.000
_cell.length_b   1.000
_cell.length_c   1.000
_cell.angle_alpha   90.00
_cell.angle_beta   90.00
_cell.angle_gamma   90.00
#
_symmetry.space_group_name_H-M   'P 1'
#
loop_
_entity.id
_entity.type
_entity.pdbx_description
1 polymer ?
#
loop_
_entity_poly.entity_id
_entity_poly.type
_entity_poly.pdbx_seq_one_letter_code
_entity_poly.pdbx_strand_id
1 'polypeptide(L)'
;MFKTSKEFEVAMFKILVNIRDGRIYQKDFDFQIDEQECEDALSKALDLGYVTGISFIHGLSGYRSYDARLTYEGLLFVENFKLS
;
A
#
# COMPACT_ATOMS: atom_id res chain seq x y z
N MET A 1 6.21 -3.87 11.26
CA MET A 1 5.21 -4.86 11.74
C MET A 1 4.14 -4.18 12.60
N PHE A 2 2.88 -4.23 12.14
CA PHE A 2 1.73 -3.57 12.78
C PHE A 2 1.38 -4.17 14.15
N LYS A 3 0.96 -3.33 15.11
CA LYS A 3 0.63 -3.80 16.47
C LYS A 3 -0.79 -4.35 16.55
N THR A 4 -1.68 -3.94 15.65
CA THR A 4 -3.06 -4.45 15.57
C THR A 4 -3.52 -4.67 14.13
N SER A 5 -4.56 -5.49 13.95
CA SER A 5 -5.23 -5.65 12.65
C SER A 5 -5.83 -4.33 12.15
N LYS A 6 -6.33 -3.48 13.05
CA LYS A 6 -6.91 -2.17 12.70
C LYS A 6 -5.85 -1.20 12.17
N GLU A 7 -4.68 -1.15 12.79
CA GLU A 7 -3.55 -0.33 12.29
C GLU A 7 -3.12 -0.78 10.90
N PHE A 8 -3.05 -2.10 10.68
CA PHE A 8 -2.76 -2.66 9.36
C PHE A 8 -3.83 -2.28 8.33
N GLU A 9 -5.12 -2.42 8.64
CA GLU A 9 -6.20 -2.09 7.73
C GLU A 9 -6.23 -0.59 7.38
N VAL A 10 -5.95 0.29 8.35
CA VAL A 10 -5.82 1.73 8.13
C VAL A 10 -4.62 2.04 7.23
N ALA A 11 -3.46 1.43 7.47
CA ALA A 11 -2.29 1.61 6.62
C ALA A 11 -2.53 1.09 5.20
N MET A 12 -3.13 -0.09 5.07
CA MET A 12 -3.55 -0.69 3.81
C MET A 12 -4.49 0.24 3.05
N PHE A 13 -5.54 0.74 3.70
CA PHE A 13 -6.47 1.69 3.09
C PHE A 13 -5.75 2.93 2.54
N LYS A 14 -4.88 3.56 3.35
CA LYS A 14 -4.11 4.74 2.94
C LYS A 14 -3.23 4.46 1.72
N ILE A 15 -2.55 3.31 1.70
CA ILE A 15 -1.69 2.91 0.58
C ILE A 15 -2.52 2.71 -0.69
N LEU A 16 -3.61 1.94 -0.60
CA LEU A 16 -4.47 1.62 -1.75
C LEU A 16 -5.13 2.88 -2.34
N VAL A 17 -5.54 3.84 -1.50
CA VAL A 17 -6.07 5.14 -1.95
C VAL A 17 -5.03 5.94 -2.72
N ASN A 18 -3.80 6.00 -2.24
CA ASN A 18 -2.75 6.72 -2.96
C ASN A 18 -2.39 6.05 -4.30
N ILE A 19 -2.42 4.72 -4.36
CA ILE A 19 -2.26 3.97 -5.62
C ILE A 19 -3.39 4.30 -6.59
N ARG A 20 -4.64 4.31 -6.12
CA ARG A 20 -5.81 4.73 -6.92
C ARG A 20 -5.64 6.13 -7.51
N ASP A 21 -5.12 7.05 -6.70
CA ASP A 21 -5.00 8.47 -7.04
C ASP A 21 -3.68 8.78 -7.79
N GLY A 22 -2.87 7.76 -8.12
CA GLY A 22 -1.63 7.90 -8.88
C GLY A 22 -0.46 8.51 -8.09
N ARG A 23 -0.55 8.58 -6.76
CA ARG A 23 0.42 9.25 -5.86
C ARG A 23 1.54 8.30 -5.40
N ILE A 24 2.05 7.49 -6.31
CA ILE A 24 2.95 6.36 -5.98
C ILE A 24 4.43 6.78 -5.99
N TYR A 25 4.72 7.91 -6.64
CA TYR A 25 6.07 8.38 -6.85
C TYR A 25 6.45 9.46 -5.83
N GLN A 26 7.57 9.22 -5.14
CA GLN A 26 8.42 10.17 -4.43
C GLN A 26 7.83 10.83 -3.19
N LYS A 27 8.41 10.56 -2.01
CA LYS A 27 8.51 11.45 -0.82
C LYS A 27 7.23 12.14 -0.25
N ASP A 28 6.12 12.07 -0.96
CA ASP A 28 4.85 12.78 -0.79
C ASP A 28 3.74 11.82 -0.38
N PHE A 29 4.06 10.53 -0.29
CA PHE A 29 3.39 9.77 0.73
C PHE A 29 3.78 10.40 2.07
N ASP A 30 2.96 11.35 2.52
CA ASP A 30 2.83 11.73 3.92
C ASP A 30 2.19 10.55 4.67
N PHE A 31 2.92 9.44 4.61
CA PHE A 31 2.72 8.30 5.43
C PHE A 31 3.05 8.79 6.82
N GLN A 32 2.01 9.15 7.57
CA GLN A 32 2.03 9.06 9.02
C GLN A 32 2.20 7.58 9.48
N ILE A 33 2.92 6.76 8.71
CA ILE A 33 3.26 5.35 8.91
C ILE A 33 4.74 5.21 8.58
N ASP A 34 5.42 4.34 9.32
CA ASP A 34 6.85 4.12 9.16
C ASP A 34 7.20 3.53 7.78
N GLU A 35 8.43 3.75 7.28
CA GLU A 35 8.88 3.22 5.99
C GLU A 35 8.78 1.69 5.95
N GLN A 36 9.14 1.01 7.05
CA GLN A 36 9.03 -0.45 7.16
C GLN A 36 7.58 -0.91 7.17
N GLU A 37 6.67 -0.16 7.82
CA GLU A 37 5.24 -0.46 7.83
C GLU A 37 4.62 -0.29 6.43
N CYS A 38 5.07 0.71 5.68
CA CYS A 38 4.69 0.90 4.29
C CYS A 38 5.15 -0.27 3.43
N GLU A 39 6.41 -0.70 3.54
CA GLU A 39 6.93 -1.85 2.82
C GLU A 39 6.17 -3.14 3.19
N ASP A 40 5.94 -3.39 4.48
CA ASP A 40 5.19 -4.54 4.98
C ASP A 40 3.77 -4.55 4.38
N ALA A 41 3.08 -3.41 4.37
CA ALA A 41 1.73 -3.29 3.84
C ALA A 41 1.68 -3.38 2.31
N LEU A 42 2.64 -2.82 1.58
CA LEU A 42 2.74 -2.96 0.12
C LEU A 42 3.02 -4.41 -0.28
N SER A 43 3.94 -5.09 0.43
CA SER A 43 4.19 -6.51 0.21
C SER A 43 2.93 -7.31 0.46
N LYS A 44 2.22 -7.01 1.56
CA LYS A 44 0.97 -7.71 1.88
C LYS A 44 -0.14 -7.41 0.89
N ALA A 45 -0.22 -6.17 0.37
CA ALA A 45 -1.19 -5.80 -0.66
C ALA A 45 -0.96 -6.59 -1.95
N LEU A 46 0.31 -6.82 -2.30
CA LEU A 46 0.68 -7.64 -3.45
C LEU A 46 0.32 -9.11 -3.21
N ASP A 47 0.63 -9.65 -2.04
CA ASP A 47 0.31 -11.04 -1.66
C ASP A 47 -1.20 -11.29 -1.63
N LEU A 48 -1.99 -10.30 -1.18
CA LEU A 48 -3.45 -10.34 -1.15
C LEU A 48 -4.08 -10.07 -2.53
N GLY A 49 -3.28 -9.73 -3.55
CA GLY A 49 -3.76 -9.43 -4.89
C GLY A 49 -4.56 -8.14 -4.97
N TYR A 50 -4.38 -7.19 -4.04
CA TYR A 50 -5.04 -5.87 -4.06
C TYR A 50 -4.40 -4.92 -5.06
N VAL A 51 -3.13 -5.15 -5.39
CA VAL A 51 -2.33 -4.30 -6.27
C VAL A 51 -1.54 -5.14 -7.26
N THR A 52 -1.22 -4.54 -8.40
CA THR A 52 -0.31 -5.07 -9.42
C THR A 52 0.67 -3.99 -9.87
N GLY A 53 1.69 -4.35 -10.65
CA GLY A 53 2.66 -3.39 -11.21
C GLY A 53 3.65 -2.80 -10.19
N ILE A 54 3.84 -3.50 -9.07
CA ILE A 54 4.85 -3.21 -8.05
C ILE A 54 6.01 -4.19 -8.19
N SER A 55 7.25 -3.72 -8.12
CA SER A 55 8.44 -4.56 -8.09
C SER A 55 9.37 -4.14 -6.94
N PHE A 56 9.73 -5.11 -6.10
CA PHE A 56 10.67 -4.89 -5.02
C PHE A 56 12.08 -5.12 -5.53
N ILE A 57 12.93 -4.09 -5.53
CA ILE A 57 14.35 -4.23 -5.86
C ILE A 57 15.13 -4.35 -4.56
N HIS A 58 15.39 -5.59 -4.14
CA HIS A 58 16.31 -5.85 -3.04
C HIS A 58 17.73 -5.47 -3.47
N GLY A 59 18.27 -4.39 -2.91
CA GLY A 59 19.63 -3.96 -3.24
C GLY A 59 20.06 -2.76 -2.43
N LEU A 60 19.47 -1.59 -2.66
CA LEU A 60 19.99 -0.34 -2.10
C LEU A 60 18.96 0.80 -1.93
N SER A 61 17.71 0.66 -2.40
CA SER A 61 16.73 1.75 -2.38
C SER A 61 15.28 1.25 -2.58
N GLY A 62 14.66 0.72 -1.53
CA GLY A 62 13.21 0.53 -1.41
C GLY A 62 12.47 -0.18 -2.56
N TYR A 63 11.14 0.01 -2.60
CA TYR A 63 10.28 -0.47 -3.68
C TYR A 63 10.36 0.43 -4.92
N ARG A 64 10.23 -0.16 -6.12
CA ARG A 64 9.96 0.60 -7.35
C ARG A 64 8.62 0.19 -7.91
N SER A 65 7.71 1.14 -7.99
CA SER A 65 6.54 1.03 -8.84
C SER A 65 6.90 1.54 -10.23
N TYR A 66 6.57 0.78 -11.26
CA TYR A 66 6.64 1.25 -12.65
C TYR A 66 5.25 1.62 -13.18
N ASP A 67 4.21 0.95 -12.69
CA ASP A 67 2.80 1.18 -13.06
C ASP A 67 1.89 0.50 -12.03
N ALA A 68 1.99 0.91 -10.76
CA ALA A 68 1.19 0.27 -9.73
C ALA A 68 -0.29 0.65 -9.88
N ARG A 69 -1.14 -0.38 -9.84
CA ARG A 69 -2.58 -0.24 -10.04
C ARG A 69 -3.35 -1.06 -9.02
N LEU A 70 -4.52 -0.57 -8.63
CA LEU A 70 -5.48 -1.38 -7.89
C LEU A 70 -6.05 -2.48 -8.78
N THR A 71 -6.22 -3.65 -8.19
CA THR A 71 -7.09 -4.69 -8.73
C THR A 71 -8.53 -4.43 -8.31
N TYR A 72 -9.46 -5.24 -8.82
CA TYR A 72 -10.85 -5.22 -8.36
C TYR A 72 -10.98 -5.46 -6.85
N GLU A 73 -10.23 -6.42 -6.31
CA GLU A 73 -10.24 -6.74 -4.87
C GLU A 73 -9.68 -5.58 -4.03
N GLY A 74 -8.63 -4.91 -4.50
CA GLY A 74 -8.09 -3.72 -3.83
C GLY A 74 -9.08 -2.56 -3.83
N LEU A 75 -9.82 -2.37 -4.92
CA LEU A 75 -10.87 -1.35 -5.00
C LEU A 75 -12.03 -1.67 -4.05
N LEU A 76 -12.50 -2.92 -4.01
CA LEU A 76 -13.53 -3.37 -3.08
C LEU A 76 -13.13 -3.16 -1.62
N PHE A 77 -11.86 -3.42 -1.27
CA PHE A 77 -11.35 -3.14 0.06
C PHE A 77 -11.50 -1.65 0.40
N VAL A 78 -11.05 -0.76 -0.51
CA VAL A 78 -11.12 0.69 -0.32
C VAL A 78 -12.57 1.17 -0.16
N GLU A 79 -13.50 0.67 -0.97
CA GLU A 79 -14.91 1.10 -0.93
C GLU A 79 -15.65 0.62 0.32
N ASN A 80 -15.29 -0.56 0.84
CA ASN A 80 -15.93 -1.14 2.03
C ASN A 80 -15.26 -0.72 3.34
N PHE A 81 -14.10 -0.06 3.29
CA PHE A 81 -13.38 0.37 4.48
C PHE A 81 -14.18 1.42 5.27
N LYS A 82 -14.46 1.11 6.55
CA LYS A 82 -15.13 2.03 7.48
C LYS A 82 -14.24 2.32 8.66
N LEU A 83 -13.96 3.60 8.90
CA LEU A 83 -13.38 4.07 10.15
C LEU A 83 -14.43 3.89 11.25
N SER A 84 -14.36 2.75 11.95
CA SER A 84 -15.11 2.50 13.18
C SER A 84 -14.46 3.19 14.37
#